data_AF-A0A645BRL4-F1
#
_entry.id   AF-A0A645BRL4-F1
#
_cell.length_a   1.000
_cell.length_b   1.000
_cell.length_c   1.000
_cell.angle_alpha   90.00
_cell.angle_beta   90.00
_cell.angle_gamma   90.00
#
_symmetry.space_group_name_H-M   'P 1'
#
loop_
_entity.id
_entity.type
_entity.pdbx_description
1 polymer ?
#
loop_
_entity_poly.entity_id
_entity_poly.type
_entity_poly.pdbx_seq_one_letter_code
_entity_poly.pdbx_strand_id
1 'polypeptide(L)'
;MVYPPFTQMIRFEFTHFQESVAAQAAQASAERFATWAELAGIKSMKMIGPVPCFYGKRNGQYRWHFILSGSAARELLKQHPAETWRPHGVNVEITVDPPDLL
;
A
#
# COMPACT_ATOMS: atom_id res chain seq x y z
N MET A 1 30.39 -6.30 -3.89
CA MET A 1 28.98 -6.67 -4.15
C MET A 1 28.13 -5.52 -3.65
N VAL A 2 27.64 -4.69 -4.55
CA VAL A 2 26.88 -3.47 -4.21
C VAL A 2 25.53 -3.93 -3.67
N TYR A 3 25.30 -3.78 -2.36
CA TYR A 3 23.96 -3.78 -1.81
C TYR A 3 23.22 -2.64 -2.53
N PRO A 4 22.19 -2.91 -3.34
CA PRO A 4 21.38 -1.85 -3.90
C PRO A 4 20.85 -1.02 -2.73
N PRO A 5 20.89 0.32 -2.80
CA PRO A 5 20.38 1.16 -1.71
C PRO A 5 18.98 0.70 -1.34
N PHE A 6 18.71 0.64 -0.02
CA PHE A 6 17.43 0.22 0.58
C PHE A 6 16.28 0.56 -0.37
N THR A 7 15.69 -0.47 -0.97
CA THR A 7 14.60 -0.29 -1.92
C THR A 7 13.49 0.42 -1.16
N GLN A 8 13.19 1.68 -1.50
CA GLN A 8 12.19 2.47 -0.79
C GLN A 8 10.89 1.69 -0.73
N MET A 9 10.40 1.45 0.49
CA MET A 9 9.18 0.69 0.72
C MET A 9 8.11 1.62 1.27
N ILE A 10 6.90 1.49 0.76
CA ILE A 10 5.75 2.23 1.24
C ILE A 10 4.67 1.23 1.58
N ARG A 11 4.29 1.18 2.85
CA ARG A 11 3.20 0.35 3.34
C ARG A 11 1.92 1.18 3.38
N PHE A 12 0.85 0.60 2.86
CA PHE A 12 -0.51 1.13 2.92
C PHE A 12 -1.33 0.21 3.81
N GLU A 13 -1.84 0.73 4.91
CA GLU A 13 -2.70 -0.02 5.82
C GLU A 13 -4.12 0.52 5.77
N PHE A 14 -5.08 -0.37 5.54
CA PHE A 14 -6.51 -0.13 5.43
C PHE A 14 -7.19 -0.73 6.64
N THR A 15 -7.94 0.10 7.38
CA THR A 15 -8.63 -0.35 8.58
C THR A 15 -10.11 0.00 8.53
N HIS A 16 -10.96 -0.98 8.87
CA HIS A 16 -12.41 -0.83 8.87
C HIS A 16 -13.09 -1.85 9.79
N PHE A 17 -14.30 -1.55 10.28
CA PHE A 17 -15.07 -2.47 11.14
C PHE A 17 -15.60 -3.71 10.43
N GLN A 18 -15.72 -3.64 9.09
CA GLN A 18 -16.12 -4.76 8.24
C GLN A 18 -14.92 -5.22 7.41
N GLU A 19 -14.58 -6.51 7.51
CA GLU A 19 -13.45 -7.13 6.83
C GLU A 19 -13.53 -6.98 5.30
N SER A 20 -14.70 -7.29 4.74
CA SER A 20 -14.95 -7.21 3.29
C SER A 20 -14.68 -5.82 2.73
N VAL A 21 -14.97 -4.77 3.49
CA VAL A 21 -14.74 -3.38 3.10
C VAL A 21 -13.25 -3.04 3.15
N ALA A 22 -12.53 -3.45 4.20
CA ALA A 22 -11.08 -3.26 4.28
C ALA A 22 -10.34 -4.01 3.15
N ALA A 23 -10.77 -5.25 2.87
CA ALA A 23 -10.23 -6.07 1.79
C ALA A 23 -10.44 -5.44 0.41
N GLN A 24 -11.68 -5.06 0.08
CA GLN A 24 -12.01 -4.42 -1.19
C GLN A 24 -11.27 -3.09 -1.36
N ALA A 25 -11.18 -2.28 -0.30
CA ALA A 25 -10.44 -1.02 -0.33
C ALA A 25 -8.95 -1.22 -0.61
N ALA A 26 -8.32 -2.21 0.05
CA ALA A 26 -6.93 -2.56 -0.18
C ALA A 26 -6.70 -3.06 -1.61
N GLN A 27 -7.58 -3.94 -2.11
CA GLN A 27 -7.46 -4.52 -3.45
C GLN A 27 -7.70 -3.49 -4.56
N ALA A 28 -8.75 -2.69 -4.46
CA ALA A 28 -9.03 -1.63 -5.44
C ALA A 28 -7.90 -0.58 -5.47
N SER A 29 -7.32 -0.26 -4.32
CA SER A 29 -6.16 0.64 -4.25
C SER A 29 -4.93 0.00 -4.89
N ALA A 30 -4.63 -1.26 -4.57
CA ALA A 30 -3.53 -2.00 -5.19
C ALA A 30 -3.64 -2.05 -6.72
N GLU A 31 -4.80 -2.43 -7.25
CA GLU A 31 -5.06 -2.46 -8.70
C GLU A 31 -4.84 -1.09 -9.35
N ARG A 32 -5.33 -0.01 -8.72
CA ARG A 32 -5.12 1.36 -9.19
C ARG A 32 -3.64 1.74 -9.25
N PHE A 33 -2.87 1.41 -8.22
CA PHE A 33 -1.42 1.66 -8.20
C PHE A 33 -0.69 0.84 -9.27
N ALA A 34 -1.11 -0.41 -9.52
CA ALA A 34 -0.56 -1.22 -10.60
C ALA A 34 -0.83 -0.59 -11.97
N THR A 35 -2.06 -0.11 -12.21
CA THR A 35 -2.41 0.58 -13.46
C THR A 35 -1.59 1.86 -13.64
N TRP A 36 -1.39 2.67 -12.60
CA TRP A 36 -0.57 3.87 -12.71
C TRP A 36 0.90 3.56 -12.99
N ALA A 37 1.45 2.51 -12.36
CA ALA A 37 2.80 2.05 -12.63
C ALA A 37 2.95 1.62 -14.10
N GLU A 38 1.96 0.90 -14.65
CA GLU A 38 1.94 0.50 -16.04
C GLU A 38 1.88 1.71 -16.99
N LEU A 39 0.98 2.65 -16.75
CA LEU A 39 0.83 3.89 -17.55
C LEU A 39 2.10 4.76 -17.51
N ALA A 40 2.80 4.79 -16.37
CA ALA A 40 4.06 5.50 -16.22
C ALA A 40 5.28 4.71 -16.75
N GLY A 41 5.10 3.49 -17.27
CA GLY A 41 6.17 2.65 -17.78
C GLY A 41 7.12 2.08 -16.71
N ILE A 42 6.69 2.07 -15.45
CA ILE A 42 7.48 1.65 -14.30
C ILE A 42 7.42 0.12 -14.16
N LYS A 43 8.42 -0.58 -14.71
CA LYS A 43 8.53 -2.05 -14.61
C LYS A 43 9.23 -2.56 -13.35
N SER A 44 9.95 -1.68 -12.64
CA SER A 44 10.76 -2.03 -11.48
C SER A 44 9.97 -2.01 -10.16
N MET A 45 8.73 -1.52 -10.17
CA MET A 45 7.87 -1.49 -9.00
C MET A 45 7.37 -2.89 -8.69
N LYS A 46 7.59 -3.33 -7.45
CA LYS A 46 7.06 -4.59 -6.94
C LYS A 46 6.00 -4.30 -5.90
N MET A 47 4.89 -5.03 -5.98
CA MET A 47 3.80 -4.98 -5.02
C MET A 47 3.76 -6.28 -4.22
N ILE A 48 3.56 -6.15 -2.90
CA ILE A 48 3.40 -7.27 -1.98
C ILE A 48 2.05 -7.10 -1.29
N GLY A 49 1.22 -8.15 -1.28
CA GLY A 49 -0.19 -8.04 -0.87
C GLY A 49 -1.10 -7.70 -2.05
N PRO A 50 -2.40 -7.41 -1.82
CA PRO A 50 -3.07 -7.12 -0.54
C PRO A 50 -3.28 -8.36 0.33
N VAL A 51 -2.92 -8.27 1.61
CA VAL A 51 -3.10 -9.37 2.58
C VAL A 51 -3.72 -8.88 3.89
N PRO A 52 -4.46 -9.74 4.60
CA PRO A 52 -4.93 -9.44 5.95
C PRO A 52 -3.73 -9.34 6.91
N CYS A 53 -3.79 -8.40 7.85
CA CYS A 53 -2.82 -8.36 8.94
C CYS A 53 -3.10 -9.49 9.93
N PHE A 54 -2.07 -10.28 10.25
CA PHE A 54 -2.16 -11.56 10.98
C PHE A 54 -2.89 -11.49 12.34
N TYR A 55 -2.86 -10.34 13.01
CA TYR A 55 -3.69 -10.07 14.20
C TYR A 55 -5.01 -9.42 13.79
N GLY A 56 -6.00 -10.27 13.48
CA GLY A 56 -7.24 -9.94 12.75
C GLY A 56 -8.23 -8.98 13.42
N LYS A 57 -7.94 -8.40 14.59
CA LYS A 57 -8.78 -7.35 15.19
C LYS A 57 -7.99 -6.52 16.19
N ARG A 58 -7.83 -5.22 15.94
CA ARG A 58 -7.41 -4.24 16.96
C ARG A 58 -8.55 -3.25 17.13
N ASN A 59 -9.08 -3.12 18.34
CA ASN A 59 -10.24 -2.26 18.64
C ASN A 59 -11.48 -2.55 17.76
N GLY A 60 -11.74 -3.82 17.44
CA GLY A 60 -12.90 -4.22 16.62
C GLY A 60 -12.76 -3.97 15.12
N GLN A 61 -11.62 -3.44 14.64
CA GLN A 61 -11.36 -3.17 13.23
C GLN A 61 -10.47 -4.23 12.59
N TYR A 62 -10.84 -4.63 11.38
CA TYR A 62 -10.05 -5.47 10.49
C TYR A 62 -8.99 -4.61 9.79
N ARG A 63 -7.82 -5.18 9.58
CA ARG A 63 -6.66 -4.49 9.03
C ARG A 63 -6.14 -5.25 7.82
N TRP A 64 -5.96 -4.54 6.73
CA TRP A 64 -5.42 -5.05 5.48
C TRP A 64 -4.26 -4.17 5.06
N HIS A 65 -3.27 -4.73 4.40
CA HIS A 65 -2.21 -3.90 3.85
C HIS A 65 -1.73 -4.37 2.49
N PHE A 66 -1.06 -3.48 1.78
CA PHE A 66 -0.12 -3.84 0.73
C PHE A 66 1.13 -2.96 0.85
N ILE A 67 2.23 -3.43 0.27
CA ILE A 67 3.51 -2.75 0.26
C ILE A 67 3.92 -2.54 -1.19
N LEU A 68 4.32 -1.32 -1.50
CA LEU A 68 4.99 -1.00 -2.75
C LEU A 68 6.48 -0.86 -2.47
N SER A 69 7.30 -1.54 -3.26
CA SER A 69 8.76 -1.43 -3.19
C SER A 69 9.32 -1.02 -4.54
N GLY A 70 10.26 -0.08 -4.51
CA GLY A 70 10.93 0.44 -5.69
C GLY A 70 11.15 1.93 -5.59
N SER A 71 12.19 2.44 -6.26
CA SER A 71 12.49 3.88 -6.33
C SER A 71 11.33 4.71 -6.90
N ALA A 72 10.46 4.09 -7.70
CA ALA A 72 9.36 4.74 -8.37
C ALA A 72 8.06 4.85 -7.54
N ALA A 73 7.96 4.13 -6.41
CA ALA A 73 6.75 4.16 -5.56
C ALA A 73 6.50 5.56 -4.97
N ARG A 74 7.55 6.27 -4.60
CA ARG A 74 7.47 7.66 -4.11
C ARG A 74 7.03 8.63 -5.22
N GLU A 75 7.51 8.43 -6.44
CA GLU A 75 7.13 9.29 -7.57
C GLU A 75 5.66 9.12 -7.93
N LEU A 76 5.14 7.89 -7.90
CA LEU A 76 3.70 7.64 -8.07
C LEU A 76 2.86 8.32 -6.98
N LEU A 77 3.31 8.29 -5.71
CA LEU A 77 2.61 8.99 -4.64
C LEU A 77 2.62 10.51 -4.79
N LYS A 78 3.70 11.09 -5.34
CA LYS A 78 3.75 12.53 -5.64
C LYS A 78 2.80 12.89 -6.78
N GLN A 79 2.72 12.05 -7.81
CA GLN A 79 1.82 12.25 -8.95
C GLN A 79 0.35 12.02 -8.60
N HIS A 80 0.09 11.12 -7.66
CA HIS A 80 -1.25 10.77 -7.17
C HIS A 80 -1.35 11.02 -5.67
N PRO A 81 -1.65 12.26 -5.25
CA PRO A 81 -1.85 12.60 -3.85
C PRO A 81 -2.91 11.71 -3.21
N ALA A 82 -2.74 11.41 -1.91
CA ALA A 82 -3.63 10.50 -1.18
C ALA A 82 -5.11 10.88 -1.30
N GLU A 83 -5.43 12.17 -1.44
CA GLU A 83 -6.79 12.69 -1.61
C GLU A 83 -7.48 12.21 -2.90
N THR A 84 -6.71 11.81 -3.92
CA THR A 84 -7.25 11.40 -5.23
C THR A 84 -7.74 9.96 -5.29
N TRP A 85 -7.30 9.12 -4.35
CA TRP A 85 -7.58 7.69 -4.39
C TRP A 85 -8.02 7.09 -3.08
N ARG A 86 -7.86 7.80 -1.95
CA ARG A 86 -8.26 7.30 -0.65
C ARG A 86 -9.75 6.90 -0.66
N PRO A 87 -10.06 5.63 -0.36
CA PRO A 87 -11.44 5.17 -0.26
C PRO A 87 -12.16 5.91 0.88
N HIS A 88 -13.37 6.39 0.60
CA HIS A 88 -14.22 7.03 1.60
C HIS A 88 -14.69 6.02 2.64
N GLY A 89 -14.70 6.44 3.92
CA GLY A 89 -15.16 5.60 5.02
C GLY A 89 -14.18 4.51 5.46
N VAL A 90 -13.00 4.43 4.85
CA VAL A 90 -11.92 3.49 5.26
C VAL A 90 -10.74 4.30 5.75
N ASN A 91 -10.23 3.94 6.93
CA ASN A 91 -9.04 4.57 7.47
C ASN A 91 -7.81 4.03 6.74
N VAL A 92 -7.01 4.93 6.15
CA VAL A 92 -5.80 4.58 5.40
C VAL A 92 -4.58 5.23 6.00
N GLU A 93 -3.65 4.43 6.51
CA GLU A 93 -2.35 4.85 7.00
C GLU A 93 -1.26 4.57 5.96
N ILE A 94 -0.39 5.54 5.70
CA ILE A 94 0.69 5.44 4.72
C ILE A 94 2.01 5.59 5.47
N THR A 95 2.82 4.53 5.51
CA THR A 95 4.13 4.51 6.16
C THR A 95 5.23 4.42 5.11
N VAL A 96 6.11 5.41 5.06
CA VAL A 96 7.31 5.40 4.21
C VAL A 96 8.47 4.83 5.02
N ASP A 97 9.18 3.85 4.46
CA ASP A 97 10.27 3.11 5.10
C ASP A 97 9.85 2.53 6.47
N PRO A 98 8.87 1.61 6.48
CA PRO A 98 8.35 1.01 7.72
C PRO A 98 9.48 0.30 8.51
N PRO A 99 9.71 0.67 9.79
CA PRO A 99 10.83 0.15 10.59
C PRO A 99 10.67 -1.32 11.01
N ASP A 100 9.45 -1.88 10.94
CA ASP A 100 9.11 -3.21 11.46
C ASP A 100 9.17 -4.35 10.42
N LEU A 101 9.90 -4.18 9.31
CA LEU A 101 10.00 -5.17 8.22
C LEU A 101 11.30 -6.00 8.22
N LEU A 102 12.06 -5.95 9.33
CA LEU A 102 13.30 -6.72 9.56
C LEU A 102 13.06 -7.92 10.47
#